data_AF-A0A1B9SJ29-F1
#
_entry.id   AF-A0A1B9SJ29-F1
#
_cell.length_a   1.000
_cell.length_b   1.000
_cell.length_c   1.000
_cell.angle_alpha   90.00
_cell.angle_beta   90.00
_cell.angle_gamma   90.00
#
_symmetry.space_group_name_H-M   'P 1'
#
loop_
_entity.id
_entity.type
_entity.pdbx_description
1 polymer ?
#
loop_
_entity_poly.entity_id
_entity_poly.type
_entity_poly.pdbx_seq_one_letter_code
_entity_poly.pdbx_strand_id
1 'polypeptide(L)'
;MVSLKKLTLSGMAALCNKVLKSTSTQTLLFNSIRLNRSEVSQALENEEARFLGYCFSRRDYARSQILQDLWVCFELGEKRDGFFVEFGATNGLKNSNTWLLETKFGWKGILAEPNPIWHDELFANRRASIERMCVSSTSGDVVTFVATDTSDPELSAIASFSDGDHFAAVRSKGRRIQVETISLDDLLDKYDAPPVIDYMSIDTEGSELAILQAFSFNRKIKLLSVENNPKTEPEIDALLRRKGYVRVFRQFSQWDGWYVSEELRVNQKREIIAPAA
;
A
#
# COMPACT_ATOMS: atom_id res chain seq x y z
N MET A 1 25.96 -13.54 9.27
CA MET A 1 25.24 -14.79 8.91
C MET A 1 24.29 -14.50 7.76
N VAL A 2 24.58 -14.97 6.55
CA VAL A 2 23.61 -14.88 5.45
C VAL A 2 22.43 -15.78 5.81
N SER A 3 21.25 -15.19 6.04
CA SER A 3 20.04 -15.92 6.47
C SER A 3 19.71 -17.05 5.49
N LEU A 4 19.37 -18.24 6.00
CA LEU A 4 18.93 -19.40 5.21
C LEU A 4 17.83 -19.02 4.21
N LYS A 5 16.96 -18.07 4.56
CA LYS A 5 15.93 -17.49 3.67
C LYS A 5 16.53 -16.78 2.44
N LYS A 6 17.62 -16.02 2.60
CA LYS A 6 18.30 -15.35 1.48
C LYS A 6 18.92 -16.38 0.53
N LEU A 7 19.45 -17.48 1.06
CA LEU A 7 20.06 -18.55 0.27
C LEU A 7 18.99 -19.30 -0.55
N THR A 8 17.84 -19.62 0.04
CA THR A 8 16.73 -20.29 -0.65
C THR A 8 16.08 -19.40 -1.71
N LEU A 9 15.87 -18.10 -1.43
CA LEU A 9 15.36 -17.13 -2.40
C LEU A 9 16.30 -16.99 -3.61
N SER A 10 17.60 -16.87 -3.35
CA SER A 10 18.62 -16.77 -4.42
C SER A 10 18.68 -18.05 -5.26
N GLY A 11 18.51 -19.22 -4.64
CA GLY A 11 18.46 -20.51 -5.32
C GLY A 11 17.24 -20.65 -6.25
N MET A 12 16.06 -20.24 -5.80
CA MET A 12 14.86 -20.22 -6.65
C MET A 12 15.01 -19.24 -7.82
N ALA A 13 15.55 -18.05 -7.59
CA ALA A 13 15.80 -17.08 -8.65
C ALA A 13 16.81 -17.60 -9.69
N ALA A 14 17.87 -18.30 -9.24
CA ALA A 14 18.83 -18.93 -10.14
C ALA A 14 18.20 -20.05 -10.97
N LEU A 15 17.32 -20.85 -10.37
CA LEU A 15 16.56 -21.89 -11.08
C LEU A 15 15.61 -21.30 -12.12
N CYS A 16 14.83 -20.28 -11.76
CA CYS A 16 13.97 -19.55 -12.68
C CYS A 16 14.78 -18.95 -13.84
N ASN A 17 15.91 -18.31 -13.56
CA ASN A 17 16.79 -17.76 -14.60
C ASN A 17 17.33 -18.84 -15.54
N LYS A 18 17.67 -20.02 -15.01
CA LYS A 18 18.14 -21.16 -15.83
C LYS A 18 17.03 -21.69 -16.75
N VAL A 19 15.81 -21.82 -16.21
CA VAL A 19 14.60 -22.20 -16.97
C VAL A 19 14.31 -21.17 -18.06
N LEU A 20 14.33 -19.89 -17.72
CA LEU A 20 14.01 -18.79 -18.63
C LEU A 20 15.09 -18.52 -19.68
N LYS A 21 16.34 -18.95 -19.49
CA LYS A 21 17.42 -18.81 -20.49
C LYS A 21 17.53 -19.97 -21.48
N SER A 22 16.80 -21.06 -21.26
CA SER A 22 16.83 -22.24 -22.12
C SER A 22 15.85 -22.09 -23.29
N THR A 23 16.36 -21.98 -24.52
CA THR A 23 15.53 -21.83 -25.73
C THR A 23 14.52 -22.97 -25.89
N SER A 24 14.89 -24.20 -25.55
CA SER A 24 13.97 -25.35 -25.61
C SER A 24 12.84 -25.22 -24.59
N THR A 25 13.15 -24.78 -23.38
CA THR A 25 12.16 -24.56 -22.32
C THR A 25 11.24 -23.39 -22.64
N GLN A 26 11.79 -22.29 -23.18
CA GLN A 26 11.01 -21.17 -23.70
C GLN A 26 10.05 -21.62 -24.80
N THR A 27 10.53 -22.41 -25.77
CA THR A 27 9.71 -22.93 -26.87
C THR A 27 8.61 -23.84 -26.37
N LEU A 28 8.90 -24.70 -25.38
CA LEU A 28 7.90 -25.58 -24.76
C LEU A 28 6.83 -24.77 -24.02
N LEU A 29 7.23 -23.80 -23.21
CA LEU A 29 6.31 -22.93 -22.46
C LEU A 29 5.47 -22.06 -23.39
N PHE A 30 6.07 -21.50 -24.44
CA PHE A 30 5.33 -20.75 -25.45
C PHE A 30 4.29 -21.63 -26.16
N ASN A 31 4.67 -22.86 -26.52
CA ASN A 31 3.75 -23.79 -27.16
C ASN A 31 2.64 -24.27 -26.21
N SER A 32 2.90 -24.43 -24.91
CA SER A 32 1.84 -24.80 -23.96
C SER A 32 0.82 -23.68 -23.76
N ILE A 33 1.26 -22.42 -23.78
CA ILE A 33 0.38 -21.24 -23.84
C ILE A 33 -0.39 -21.21 -25.16
N ARG A 34 0.30 -21.30 -26.30
CA ARG A 34 -0.30 -21.26 -27.66
C ARG A 34 -1.36 -22.34 -27.87
N LEU A 35 -1.16 -23.53 -27.30
CA LEU A 35 -2.07 -24.66 -27.40
C LEU A 35 -3.15 -24.67 -26.30
N ASN A 36 -3.25 -23.60 -25.49
CA ASN A 36 -4.21 -23.45 -24.39
C ASN A 36 -4.29 -24.70 -23.49
N ARG A 37 -3.12 -25.24 -23.11
CA ARG A 37 -3.07 -26.43 -22.24
C ARG A 37 -3.76 -26.11 -20.92
N SER A 38 -4.58 -27.04 -20.43
CA SER A 38 -5.40 -26.87 -19.22
C SER A 38 -4.60 -26.43 -18.01
N GLU A 39 -3.42 -27.00 -17.82
CA GLU A 39 -2.51 -26.74 -16.70
C GLU A 39 -1.96 -25.31 -16.74
N VAL A 40 -1.73 -24.76 -17.93
CA VAL A 40 -1.30 -23.37 -18.12
C VAL A 40 -2.47 -22.41 -18.00
N SER A 41 -3.63 -22.80 -18.53
CA SER A 41 -4.86 -21.99 -18.47
C SER A 41 -5.31 -21.78 -17.02
N GLN A 42 -5.27 -22.82 -16.19
CA GLN A 42 -5.55 -22.73 -14.75
C GLN A 42 -4.58 -21.78 -14.03
N ALA A 43 -3.29 -21.80 -14.39
CA ALA A 43 -2.32 -20.87 -13.84
C ALA A 43 -2.56 -19.41 -14.29
N LEU A 44 -3.08 -19.22 -15.51
CA LEU A 44 -3.47 -17.90 -16.04
C LEU A 44 -4.79 -17.40 -15.46
N GLU A 45 -5.67 -18.28 -14.98
CA GLU A 45 -6.90 -17.92 -14.27
C GLU A 45 -6.65 -17.60 -12.79
N ASN A 46 -5.57 -18.13 -12.21
CA ASN A 46 -5.18 -17.86 -10.84
C ASN A 46 -4.72 -16.40 -10.65
N GLU A 47 -5.44 -15.65 -9.81
CA GLU A 47 -5.21 -14.22 -9.59
C GLU A 47 -3.82 -13.95 -8.98
N GLU A 48 -3.39 -14.79 -8.03
CA GLU A 48 -2.09 -14.67 -7.38
C GLU A 48 -0.94 -14.82 -8.38
N ALA A 49 -1.01 -15.83 -9.26
CA ALA A 49 0.00 -16.09 -10.28
C ALA A 49 0.08 -14.92 -11.27
N ARG A 50 -1.08 -14.36 -11.67
CA ARG A 50 -1.13 -13.15 -12.51
C ARG A 50 -0.48 -11.96 -11.81
N PHE A 51 -0.78 -11.74 -10.53
CA PHE A 51 -0.19 -10.63 -9.77
C PHE A 51 1.33 -10.81 -9.61
N LEU A 52 1.81 -12.01 -9.33
CA LEU A 52 3.25 -12.31 -9.27
C LEU A 52 3.93 -12.05 -10.62
N GLY A 53 3.34 -12.48 -11.73
CA GLY A 53 3.84 -12.18 -13.08
C GLY A 53 3.87 -10.68 -13.36
N TYR A 54 2.82 -9.96 -12.95
CA TYR A 54 2.74 -8.50 -13.04
C TYR A 54 3.89 -7.83 -12.26
N CYS A 55 4.09 -8.20 -11.00
CA CYS A 55 5.18 -7.71 -10.15
C CYS A 55 6.55 -8.00 -10.75
N PHE A 56 6.79 -9.21 -11.25
CA PHE A 56 8.06 -9.59 -11.87
C PHE A 56 8.42 -8.67 -13.05
N SER A 57 7.43 -8.37 -13.90
CA SER A 57 7.64 -7.55 -15.10
C SER A 57 7.79 -6.05 -14.84
N ARG A 58 7.43 -5.56 -13.64
CA ARG A 58 7.32 -4.12 -13.33
C ARG A 58 8.08 -3.69 -12.09
N ARG A 59 8.87 -4.58 -11.50
CA ARG A 59 9.58 -4.35 -10.24
C ARG A 59 10.43 -3.07 -10.25
N ASP A 60 11.05 -2.74 -11.39
CA ASP A 60 11.93 -1.58 -11.52
C ASP A 60 11.21 -0.23 -11.34
N TYR A 61 9.89 -0.22 -11.58
CA TYR A 61 9.06 0.96 -11.39
C TYR A 61 8.62 1.17 -9.93
N ALA A 62 8.60 0.11 -9.13
CA ALA A 62 8.08 0.17 -7.76
C ALA A 62 8.99 0.98 -6.83
N ARG A 63 8.37 1.74 -5.94
CA ARG A 63 9.02 2.46 -4.84
C ARG A 63 8.48 2.08 -3.47
N SER A 64 7.30 1.46 -3.41
CA SER A 64 6.71 0.95 -2.18
C SER A 64 7.53 -0.18 -1.55
N GLN A 65 7.39 -0.35 -0.22
CA GLN A 65 8.17 -1.34 0.53
C GLN A 65 7.79 -2.79 0.20
N ILE A 66 6.49 -3.06 -0.02
CA ILE A 66 5.95 -4.40 -0.27
C ILE A 66 5.07 -4.46 -1.51
N LEU A 67 5.38 -3.61 -2.51
CA LEU A 67 4.72 -3.59 -3.82
C LEU A 67 3.25 -3.13 -3.78
N GLN A 68 2.86 -2.33 -2.78
CA GLN A 68 1.52 -1.73 -2.70
C GLN A 68 1.18 -0.93 -3.97
N ASP A 69 2.14 -0.15 -4.47
CA ASP A 69 1.98 0.62 -5.71
C ASP A 69 1.69 -0.28 -6.93
N LEU A 70 2.36 -1.42 -7.05
CA LEU A 70 2.07 -2.40 -8.11
C LEU A 70 0.75 -3.14 -7.89
N TRP A 71 0.36 -3.43 -6.64
CA TRP A 71 -0.95 -3.99 -6.33
C TRP A 71 -2.07 -3.06 -6.79
N VAL A 72 -1.97 -1.77 -6.48
CA VAL A 72 -2.94 -0.76 -6.93
C VAL A 72 -3.01 -0.71 -8.45
N CYS A 73 -1.86 -0.70 -9.13
CA CYS A 73 -1.84 -0.72 -10.59
C CYS A 73 -2.46 -2.01 -11.15
N PHE A 74 -2.22 -3.16 -10.53
CA PHE A 74 -2.78 -4.44 -10.96
C PHE A 74 -4.32 -4.46 -10.83
N GLU A 75 -4.84 -4.07 -9.65
CA GLU A 75 -6.28 -4.03 -9.36
C GLU A 75 -7.04 -3.05 -10.26
N LEU A 76 -6.45 -1.89 -10.55
CA LEU A 76 -7.10 -0.85 -11.35
C LEU A 76 -6.74 -0.92 -12.83
N GLY A 77 -6.03 -1.96 -13.26
CA GLY A 77 -5.64 -2.15 -14.66
C GLY A 77 -4.82 -0.98 -15.21
N GLU A 78 -3.83 -0.51 -14.45
CA GLU A 78 -2.95 0.60 -14.79
C GLU A 78 -3.70 1.92 -15.08
N LYS A 79 -4.81 2.15 -14.36
CA LYS A 79 -5.61 3.38 -14.43
C LYS A 79 -4.71 4.62 -14.40
N ARG A 80 -5.03 5.58 -15.28
CA ARG A 80 -4.45 6.92 -15.29
C ARG A 80 -5.38 7.93 -14.64
N ASP A 81 -4.79 9.05 -14.20
CA ASP A 81 -5.52 10.21 -13.68
C ASP A 81 -6.46 9.86 -12.51
N GLY A 82 -6.02 8.94 -11.64
CA GLY A 82 -6.73 8.58 -10.42
C GLY A 82 -6.43 9.55 -9.27
N PHE A 83 -7.06 9.28 -8.12
CA PHE A 83 -6.84 10.05 -6.88
C PHE A 83 -6.34 9.16 -5.74
N PHE A 84 -5.26 9.57 -5.08
CA PHE A 84 -4.71 8.88 -3.92
C PHE A 84 -4.71 9.73 -2.65
N VAL A 85 -4.64 9.06 -1.50
CA VAL A 85 -4.32 9.67 -0.20
C VAL A 85 -3.29 8.78 0.50
N GLU A 86 -2.22 9.36 1.04
CA GLU A 86 -1.17 8.61 1.76
C GLU A 86 -0.81 9.33 3.07
N PHE A 87 -0.90 8.59 4.17
CA PHE A 87 -0.39 8.98 5.49
C PHE A 87 0.98 8.34 5.72
N GLY A 88 1.85 9.00 6.48
CA GLY A 88 3.23 8.53 6.66
C GLY A 88 4.04 8.73 5.39
N ALA A 89 3.85 9.87 4.71
CA ALA A 89 4.48 10.10 3.41
C ALA A 89 6.01 10.23 3.48
N THR A 90 6.58 10.49 4.66
CA THR A 90 8.02 10.68 4.89
C THR A 90 8.64 11.62 3.85
N ASN A 91 9.75 11.25 3.21
CA ASN A 91 10.38 12.06 2.17
C ASN A 91 9.66 12.02 0.81
N GLY A 92 8.55 11.28 0.71
CA GLY A 92 7.72 11.19 -0.48
C GLY A 92 8.30 10.34 -1.61
N LEU A 93 9.48 9.72 -1.45
CA LEU A 93 10.15 8.99 -2.53
C LEU A 93 10.48 7.55 -2.14
N LYS A 94 11.22 7.37 -1.05
CA LYS A 94 11.60 6.05 -0.56
C LYS A 94 10.38 5.42 0.11
N ASN A 95 10.12 4.15 -0.16
CA ASN A 95 9.00 3.40 0.40
C ASN A 95 7.60 3.97 0.09
N SER A 96 7.48 5.03 -0.73
CA SER A 96 6.18 5.63 -1.00
C SER A 96 5.27 4.69 -1.81
N ASN A 97 4.03 4.59 -1.34
CA ASN A 97 3.00 3.78 -1.95
C ASN A 97 2.31 4.47 -3.14
N THR A 98 2.54 5.77 -3.33
CA THR A 98 1.86 6.57 -4.36
C THR A 98 2.78 7.26 -5.36
N TRP A 99 4.10 7.24 -5.15
CA TRP A 99 5.07 7.89 -6.05
C TRP A 99 4.94 7.41 -7.49
N LEU A 100 4.81 6.10 -7.70
CA LEU A 100 4.60 5.50 -9.02
C LEU A 100 3.29 5.98 -9.66
N LEU A 101 2.22 6.07 -8.87
CA LEU A 101 0.89 6.48 -9.32
C LEU A 101 0.91 7.94 -9.80
N GLU A 102 1.53 8.83 -9.03
CA GLU A 102 1.68 10.24 -9.39
C GLU A 102 2.56 10.40 -10.64
N THR A 103 3.77 9.87 -10.62
CA THR A 103 4.81 10.22 -11.61
C THR A 103 4.64 9.50 -12.95
N LYS A 104 4.13 8.27 -12.96
CA LYS A 104 3.97 7.47 -14.19
C LYS A 104 2.54 7.46 -14.72
N PHE A 105 1.56 7.45 -13.82
CA PHE A 105 0.15 7.32 -14.16
C PHE A 105 -0.62 8.64 -14.08
N GLY A 106 0.02 9.75 -13.68
CA GLY A 106 -0.58 11.08 -13.68
C GLY A 106 -1.62 11.28 -12.58
N TRP A 107 -1.59 10.45 -11.54
CA TRP A 107 -2.53 10.58 -10.44
C TRP A 107 -2.28 11.86 -9.65
N LYS A 108 -3.36 12.39 -9.06
CA LYS A 108 -3.30 13.49 -8.09
C LYS A 108 -3.61 12.93 -6.70
N GLY A 109 -3.29 13.68 -5.66
CA GLY A 109 -3.59 13.19 -4.33
C GLY A 109 -3.15 14.10 -3.21
N ILE A 110 -3.25 13.55 -2.00
CA ILE A 110 -2.90 14.20 -0.74
C ILE A 110 -1.86 13.33 -0.04
N LEU A 111 -0.80 13.97 0.44
CA LEU A 111 0.24 13.38 1.28
C LEU A 111 0.17 14.04 2.65
N ALA A 112 0.15 13.27 3.73
CA ALA A 112 0.19 13.79 5.09
C ALA A 112 1.44 13.30 5.82
N GLU A 113 2.21 14.25 6.36
CA GLU A 113 3.44 13.98 7.11
C GLU A 113 3.64 15.00 8.23
N PRO A 114 3.42 14.63 9.51
CA PRO A 114 3.54 15.57 10.62
C PRO A 114 4.98 15.84 11.06
N ASN A 115 5.96 14.98 10.75
CA ASN A 115 7.34 15.18 11.20
C ASN A 115 8.09 16.19 10.32
N PRO A 116 8.49 17.37 10.84
CA PRO A 116 9.12 18.42 10.04
C PRO A 116 10.44 18.04 9.38
N ILE A 117 11.14 17.00 9.87
CA ILE A 117 12.40 16.56 9.28
C ILE A 117 12.25 16.14 7.82
N TRP A 118 11.05 15.67 7.45
CA TRP A 118 10.76 15.16 6.12
C TRP A 118 10.30 16.22 5.13
N HIS A 119 9.87 17.39 5.62
CA HIS A 119 9.12 18.35 4.81
C HIS A 119 9.94 18.84 3.61
N ASP A 120 11.18 19.27 3.80
CA ASP A 120 12.00 19.81 2.71
C ASP A 120 12.16 18.81 1.55
N GLU A 121 12.46 17.54 1.86
CA GLU A 121 12.54 16.49 0.83
C GLU A 121 11.17 16.16 0.23
N LEU A 122 10.12 16.10 1.04
CA LEU A 122 8.75 15.82 0.58
C LEU A 122 8.28 16.86 -0.45
N PHE A 123 8.47 18.15 -0.17
CA PHE A 123 8.14 19.25 -1.08
C PHE A 123 9.02 19.25 -2.34
N ALA A 124 10.28 18.80 -2.24
CA ALA A 124 11.16 18.67 -3.40
C ALA A 124 10.79 17.48 -4.30
N ASN A 125 10.34 16.37 -3.72
CA ASN A 125 10.08 15.12 -4.42
C ASN A 125 8.68 15.03 -5.03
N ARG A 126 7.69 15.79 -4.52
CA ARG A 126 6.26 15.61 -4.83
C ARG A 126 5.56 16.86 -5.31
N ARG A 127 4.51 16.66 -6.13
CA ARG A 127 3.62 17.72 -6.65
C ARG A 127 2.19 17.60 -6.13
N ALA A 128 1.85 16.48 -5.50
CA ALA A 128 0.60 16.31 -4.75
C ALA A 128 0.43 17.35 -3.65
N SER A 129 -0.82 17.52 -3.20
CA SER A 129 -1.13 18.37 -2.04
C SER A 129 -0.45 17.79 -0.80
N ILE A 130 0.23 18.62 -0.01
CA ILE A 130 0.94 18.20 1.20
C ILE A 130 0.27 18.83 2.43
N GLU A 131 -0.10 17.98 3.38
CA GLU A 131 -0.57 18.31 4.71
C GLU A 131 0.55 18.07 5.74
N ARG A 132 0.72 19.02 6.64
CA ARG A 132 1.71 18.96 7.74
C ARG A 132 1.06 18.63 9.09
N MET A 133 -0.26 18.70 9.19
CA MET A 133 -0.99 18.25 10.37
C MET A 133 -0.99 16.72 10.46
N CYS A 134 -1.08 16.23 11.69
CA CYS A 134 -1.17 14.80 11.96
C CYS A 134 -2.60 14.32 11.68
N VAL A 135 -2.76 13.38 10.74
CA VAL A 135 -4.08 12.77 10.51
C VAL A 135 -4.45 11.95 11.74
N SER A 136 -5.61 12.22 12.31
CA SER A 136 -6.07 11.58 13.55
C SER A 136 -7.60 11.41 13.56
N SER A 137 -8.16 10.99 14.69
CA SER A 137 -9.60 10.81 14.89
C SER A 137 -10.38 12.14 14.91
N THR A 138 -9.72 13.24 15.22
CA THR A 138 -10.33 14.55 15.50
C THR A 138 -9.46 15.67 14.95
N SER A 139 -10.10 16.78 14.55
CA SER A 139 -9.41 18.00 14.09
C SER A 139 -9.23 19.01 15.21
N GLY A 140 -8.14 19.77 15.15
CA GLY A 140 -7.90 20.92 16.03
C GLY A 140 -7.34 20.57 17.42
N ASP A 141 -7.05 19.31 17.68
CA ASP A 141 -6.32 18.90 18.88
C ASP A 141 -4.83 19.16 18.68
N VAL A 142 -4.11 19.30 19.80
CA VAL A 142 -2.65 19.30 19.82
C VAL A 142 -2.19 18.04 20.53
N VAL A 143 -1.49 17.16 19.81
CA VAL A 143 -1.02 15.88 20.33
C VAL A 143 0.49 15.85 20.44
N THR A 144 0.98 15.05 21.39
CA THR A 144 2.41 14.77 21.50
C THR A 144 2.80 13.70 20.49
N PHE A 145 3.67 14.07 19.55
CA PHE A 145 4.25 13.20 18.55
C PHE A 145 5.70 12.87 18.91
N VAL A 146 6.10 11.61 18.77
CA VAL A 146 7.42 11.10 19.07
C VAL A 146 8.20 10.99 17.78
N ALA A 147 9.07 11.98 17.52
CA ALA A 147 9.94 12.04 16.36
C ALA A 147 11.24 11.26 16.63
N THR A 148 11.46 10.17 15.89
CA THR A 148 12.63 9.29 16.04
C THR A 148 13.79 9.69 15.13
N ASP A 149 13.95 10.99 14.91
CA ASP A 149 14.88 11.66 13.97
C ASP A 149 16.32 11.09 14.01
N THR A 150 16.83 10.79 15.20
CA THR A 150 18.22 10.36 15.40
C THR A 150 18.45 8.86 15.27
N SER A 151 17.39 8.06 15.18
CA SER A 151 17.47 6.60 15.12
C SER A 151 16.90 6.05 13.83
N ASP A 152 15.62 6.30 13.58
CA ASP A 152 14.92 5.89 12.37
C ASP A 152 13.65 6.73 12.27
N PRO A 153 13.64 7.82 11.48
CA PRO A 153 12.52 8.74 11.46
C PRO A 153 11.26 8.16 10.79
N GLU A 154 11.35 7.03 10.07
CA GLU A 154 10.19 6.31 9.52
C GLU A 154 9.31 5.76 10.67
N LEU A 155 9.90 5.47 11.84
CA LEU A 155 9.20 4.90 13.01
C LEU A 155 8.52 5.95 13.93
N SER A 156 8.32 7.18 13.46
CA SER A 156 7.76 8.26 14.27
C SER A 156 6.23 8.10 14.42
N ALA A 157 5.68 8.34 15.61
CA ALA A 157 4.26 8.09 15.88
C ALA A 157 3.67 9.02 16.95
N ILE A 158 2.35 9.05 17.09
CA ILE A 158 1.68 9.71 18.22
C ILE A 158 2.04 8.95 19.52
N ALA A 159 2.43 9.68 20.58
CA ALA A 159 2.94 9.11 21.82
C ALA A 159 1.98 8.11 22.48
N SER A 160 0.67 8.39 22.48
CA SER A 160 -0.35 7.51 23.08
C SER A 160 -0.52 6.17 22.35
N PHE A 161 -0.04 6.07 21.11
CA PHE A 161 -0.05 4.84 20.31
C PHE A 161 1.33 4.17 20.26
N SER A 162 2.35 4.78 20.88
CA SER A 162 3.74 4.32 20.87
C SER A 162 4.08 3.29 21.96
N ASP A 163 3.14 2.98 22.85
CA ASP A 163 3.38 2.12 24.02
C ASP A 163 3.12 0.64 23.71
N GLY A 164 4.16 -0.18 23.87
CA GLY A 164 4.06 -1.64 23.89
C GLY A 164 4.04 -2.34 22.52
N ASP A 165 4.51 -1.68 21.46
CA ASP A 165 4.85 -2.31 20.18
C ASP A 165 6.33 -2.75 20.12
N HIS A 166 6.75 -3.33 19.00
CA HIS A 166 8.13 -3.78 18.80
C HIS A 166 9.17 -2.63 18.77
N PHE A 167 8.74 -1.39 18.60
CA PHE A 167 9.58 -0.20 18.42
C PHE A 167 9.60 0.74 19.63
N ALA A 168 8.89 0.41 20.71
CA ALA A 168 8.83 1.19 21.95
C ALA A 168 10.21 1.63 22.48
N ALA A 169 11.24 0.78 22.34
CA ALA A 169 12.60 1.11 22.75
C ALA A 169 13.25 2.21 21.89
N VAL A 170 12.97 2.25 20.58
CA VAL A 170 13.43 3.30 19.66
C VAL A 170 12.69 4.60 19.98
N ARG A 171 11.36 4.53 20.12
CA ARG A 171 10.50 5.68 20.43
C ARG A 171 10.77 6.28 21.82
N SER A 172 11.21 5.48 22.80
CA SER A 172 11.59 5.99 24.13
C SER A 172 12.68 7.08 24.10
N LYS A 173 13.51 7.08 23.03
CA LYS A 173 14.60 8.04 22.81
C LYS A 173 14.21 9.16 21.84
N GLY A 174 13.01 9.11 21.25
CA GLY A 174 12.53 10.09 20.29
C GLY A 174 12.28 11.46 20.92
N ARG A 175 12.48 12.50 20.12
CA ARG A 175 12.17 13.89 20.49
C ARG A 175 10.66 14.06 20.50
N ARG A 176 10.12 14.58 21.59
CA ARG A 176 8.69 14.89 21.69
C ARG A 176 8.41 16.26 21.09
N ILE A 177 7.51 16.30 20.12
CA ILE A 177 7.01 17.54 19.49
C ILE A 177 5.51 17.63 19.66
N GLN A 178 4.98 18.85 19.60
CA GLN A 178 3.53 19.09 19.55
C GLN A 178 3.13 19.31 18.11
N VAL A 179 2.10 18.59 17.65
CA VAL A 179 1.56 18.72 16.29
C VAL A 179 0.05 18.89 16.38
N GLU A 180 -0.49 19.74 15.50
CA GLU A 180 -1.93 19.89 15.33
C GLU A 180 -2.50 18.71 14.54
N THR A 181 -3.73 18.32 14.88
CA THR A 181 -4.41 17.20 14.21
C THR A 181 -5.46 17.66 13.20
N ILE A 182 -5.68 16.82 12.19
CA ILE A 182 -6.79 16.92 11.25
C ILE A 182 -7.48 15.56 11.11
N SER A 183 -8.81 15.55 11.12
CA SER A 183 -9.60 14.34 10.85
C SER A 183 -9.48 13.94 9.38
N LEU A 184 -9.69 12.67 9.05
CA LEU A 184 -9.68 12.24 7.65
C LEU A 184 -10.77 12.93 6.82
N ASP A 185 -11.97 13.16 7.37
CA ASP A 185 -13.03 13.86 6.65
C ASP A 185 -12.63 15.32 6.34
N ASP A 186 -12.10 16.04 7.33
CA ASP A 186 -11.68 17.44 7.15
C ASP A 186 -10.46 17.56 6.21
N LEU A 187 -9.55 16.58 6.24
CA LEU A 187 -8.43 16.52 5.29
C LEU A 187 -8.96 16.41 3.86
N LEU A 188 -9.92 15.52 3.63
CA LEU A 188 -10.52 15.31 2.32
C LEU A 188 -11.31 16.54 1.85
N ASP A 189 -12.00 17.23 2.76
CA ASP A 189 -12.71 18.48 2.47
C ASP A 189 -11.74 19.62 2.16
N LYS A 190 -10.68 19.79 2.96
CA LYS A 190 -9.68 20.86 2.82
C LYS A 190 -9.01 20.89 1.44
N TYR A 191 -8.80 19.72 0.85
CA TYR A 191 -8.13 19.57 -0.44
C TYR A 191 -9.09 19.21 -1.59
N ASP A 192 -10.40 19.42 -1.40
CA ASP A 192 -11.44 19.17 -2.40
C ASP A 192 -11.35 17.75 -3.00
N ALA A 193 -11.08 16.75 -2.15
CA ALA A 193 -10.92 15.37 -2.59
C ALA A 193 -12.23 14.85 -3.22
N PRO A 194 -12.13 14.08 -4.33
CA PRO A 194 -13.30 13.59 -5.05
C PRO A 194 -14.16 12.67 -4.17
N PRO A 195 -15.45 12.51 -4.51
CA PRO A 195 -16.35 11.61 -3.78
C PRO A 195 -15.91 10.13 -3.85
N VAL A 196 -15.09 9.78 -4.85
CA VAL A 196 -14.48 8.46 -5.02
C VAL A 196 -12.97 8.60 -5.07
N ILE A 197 -12.30 8.01 -4.09
CA ILE A 197 -10.85 7.92 -3.97
C ILE A 197 -10.42 6.55 -4.51
N ASP A 198 -9.45 6.51 -5.41
CA ASP A 198 -9.03 5.26 -6.02
C ASP A 198 -8.12 4.45 -5.09
N TYR A 199 -7.28 5.13 -4.29
CA TYR A 199 -6.37 4.45 -3.37
C TYR A 199 -6.12 5.26 -2.09
N MET A 200 -6.10 4.58 -0.94
CA MET A 200 -5.69 5.16 0.33
C MET A 200 -4.63 4.27 1.00
N SER A 201 -3.49 4.86 1.34
CA SER A 201 -2.43 4.25 2.15
C SER A 201 -2.47 4.83 3.56
N ILE A 202 -2.70 4.00 4.56
CA ILE A 202 -2.77 4.37 5.97
C ILE A 202 -1.61 3.70 6.70
N ASP A 203 -0.57 4.48 6.94
CA ASP A 203 0.62 4.07 7.67
C ASP A 203 0.91 5.16 8.71
N THR A 204 0.46 4.93 9.95
CA THR A 204 0.53 5.91 11.03
C THR A 204 1.13 5.32 12.29
N GLU A 205 1.77 4.15 12.17
CA GLU A 205 2.55 3.54 13.22
C GLU A 205 1.75 3.28 14.52
N GLY A 206 0.45 2.98 14.36
CA GLY A 206 -0.44 2.47 15.42
C GLY A 206 -1.80 3.17 15.57
N SER A 207 -2.05 4.30 14.91
CA SER A 207 -3.31 5.06 15.04
C SER A 207 -4.37 4.72 13.99
N GLU A 208 -4.13 3.73 13.13
CA GLU A 208 -4.94 3.39 11.96
C GLU A 208 -6.39 3.08 12.33
N LEU A 209 -6.58 2.28 13.38
CA LEU A 209 -7.91 1.90 13.86
C LEU A 209 -8.72 3.12 14.34
N ALA A 210 -8.08 4.04 15.08
CA ALA A 210 -8.75 5.23 15.60
C ALA A 210 -9.18 6.16 14.46
N ILE A 211 -8.32 6.36 13.47
CA ILE A 211 -8.62 7.14 12.25
C ILE A 211 -9.79 6.50 11.50
N LEU A 212 -9.74 5.19 11.26
CA LEU A 212 -10.78 4.47 10.53
C LEU A 212 -12.12 4.43 11.27
N GLN A 213 -12.12 4.35 12.61
CA GLN A 213 -13.35 4.38 13.41
C GLN A 213 -14.04 5.75 13.35
N ALA A 214 -13.26 6.83 13.31
CA ALA A 214 -13.77 8.20 13.23
C ALA A 214 -14.22 8.61 11.81
N PHE A 215 -13.61 8.01 10.79
CA PHE A 215 -13.94 8.33 9.39
C PHE A 215 -15.42 8.05 9.06
N SER A 216 -16.07 9.01 8.41
CA SER A 216 -17.49 8.91 8.05
C SER A 216 -17.80 7.80 7.04
N PHE A 217 -16.86 7.48 6.14
CA PHE A 217 -17.07 6.69 4.93
C PHE A 217 -18.13 7.27 3.98
N ASN A 218 -18.40 8.57 4.05
CA ASN A 218 -19.25 9.27 3.07
C ASN A 218 -18.61 9.28 1.68
N ARG A 219 -17.26 9.39 1.63
CA ARG A 219 -16.48 9.16 0.41
C ARG A 219 -16.17 7.68 0.25
N LYS A 220 -16.26 7.19 -0.99
CA LYS A 220 -15.92 5.82 -1.33
C LYS A 220 -14.43 5.71 -1.60
N ILE A 221 -13.82 4.64 -1.11
CA ILE A 221 -12.43 4.32 -1.38
C ILE A 221 -12.44 3.00 -2.15
N LYS A 222 -11.69 2.87 -3.24
CA LYS A 222 -11.66 1.60 -3.99
C LYS A 222 -10.69 0.60 -3.39
N LEU A 223 -9.51 1.08 -3.02
CA LEU A 223 -8.40 0.27 -2.49
C LEU A 223 -7.84 0.90 -1.23
N LEU A 224 -7.60 0.11 -0.20
CA LEU A 224 -6.90 0.52 1.02
C LEU A 224 -5.70 -0.39 1.28
N SER A 225 -4.54 0.19 1.56
CA SER A 225 -3.49 -0.51 2.32
C SER A 225 -3.43 0.11 3.71
N VAL A 226 -3.47 -0.73 4.74
CA VAL A 226 -3.44 -0.29 6.13
C VAL A 226 -2.31 -1.04 6.82
N GLU A 227 -1.38 -0.32 7.42
CA GLU A 227 -0.35 -0.94 8.27
C GLU A 227 -1.04 -1.67 9.43
N ASN A 228 -0.69 -2.93 9.65
CA ASN A 228 -1.28 -3.73 10.70
C ASN A 228 -0.38 -3.76 11.93
N ASN A 229 -1.00 -3.43 13.07
CA ASN A 229 -0.54 -3.86 14.36
C ASN A 229 -1.31 -5.14 14.77
N PRO A 230 -0.65 -6.24 15.19
CA PRO A 230 -1.35 -7.47 15.60
C PRO A 230 -2.42 -7.27 16.67
N LYS A 231 -2.33 -6.19 17.46
CA LYS A 231 -3.33 -5.83 18.47
C LYS A 231 -4.63 -5.27 17.88
N THR A 232 -4.54 -4.54 16.77
CA THR A 232 -5.67 -3.81 16.17
C THR A 232 -6.16 -4.43 14.86
N GLU A 233 -5.35 -5.27 14.21
CA GLU A 233 -5.65 -5.91 12.92
C GLU A 233 -7.03 -6.60 12.90
N PRO A 234 -7.43 -7.42 13.89
CA PRO A 234 -8.76 -8.05 13.87
C PRO A 234 -9.92 -7.04 13.87
N GLU A 235 -9.75 -5.91 14.56
CA GLU A 235 -10.76 -4.85 14.65
C GLU A 235 -10.83 -4.03 13.36
N ILE A 236 -9.68 -3.73 12.75
CA ILE A 236 -9.59 -3.09 11.43
C ILE A 236 -10.26 -3.98 10.37
N ASP A 237 -9.91 -5.26 10.32
CA ASP A 237 -10.50 -6.25 9.40
C ASP A 237 -12.02 -6.29 9.55
N ALA A 238 -12.52 -6.35 10.80
CA ALA A 238 -13.95 -6.40 11.08
C ALA A 238 -14.65 -5.08 10.70
N LEU A 239 -14.03 -3.93 10.96
CA LEU A 239 -14.56 -2.61 10.62
C LEU A 239 -14.67 -2.44 9.10
N LEU A 240 -13.59 -2.68 8.36
CA LEU A 240 -13.56 -2.54 6.91
C LEU A 240 -14.50 -3.53 6.23
N ARG A 241 -14.60 -4.77 6.73
CA ARG A 241 -15.60 -5.72 6.25
C ARG A 241 -17.03 -5.21 6.41
N ARG A 242 -17.39 -4.63 7.57
CA ARG A 242 -18.73 -4.01 7.76
C ARG A 242 -18.98 -2.82 6.84
N LYS A 243 -17.93 -2.19 6.33
CA LYS A 243 -18.00 -1.06 5.39
C LYS A 243 -17.95 -1.50 3.91
N GLY A 244 -17.99 -2.80 3.62
CA GLY A 244 -18.05 -3.34 2.26
C GLY A 244 -16.68 -3.49 1.60
N TYR A 245 -15.66 -3.82 2.37
CA TYR A 245 -14.31 -4.09 1.87
C TYR A 245 -13.87 -5.52 2.15
N VAL A 246 -13.16 -6.11 1.20
CA VAL A 246 -12.62 -7.48 1.29
C VAL A 246 -11.10 -7.41 1.33
N ARG A 247 -10.51 -8.06 2.33
CA ARG A 247 -9.05 -8.22 2.40
C ARG A 247 -8.56 -9.28 1.42
N VAL A 248 -7.54 -8.94 0.64
CA VAL A 248 -6.97 -9.73 -0.47
C VAL A 248 -5.47 -9.95 -0.27
N PHE A 249 -4.88 -10.90 -1.02
CA PHE A 249 -3.44 -11.17 -1.05
C PHE A 249 -2.75 -11.27 0.32
N ARG A 250 -3.41 -11.88 1.31
CA ARG A 250 -2.90 -12.01 2.70
C ARG A 250 -1.49 -12.60 2.79
N GLN A 251 -1.15 -13.49 1.86
CA GLN A 251 0.16 -14.14 1.75
C GLN A 251 1.27 -13.22 1.21
N PHE A 252 0.92 -12.08 0.61
CA PHE A 252 1.85 -11.11 0.02
C PHE A 252 1.89 -9.78 0.79
N SER A 253 0.78 -9.41 1.45
CA SER A 253 0.65 -8.10 2.11
C SER A 253 1.48 -7.97 3.40
N GLN A 254 2.17 -9.02 3.86
CA GLN A 254 3.11 -8.98 4.99
C GLN A 254 2.54 -8.31 6.25
N TRP A 255 3.04 -7.12 6.62
CA TRP A 255 2.59 -6.35 7.79
C TRP A 255 1.49 -5.34 7.45
N ASP A 256 0.94 -5.37 6.23
CA ASP A 256 -0.24 -4.60 5.83
C ASP A 256 -1.47 -5.50 5.64
N GLY A 257 -2.64 -4.88 5.76
CA GLY A 257 -3.88 -5.37 5.19
C GLY A 257 -4.17 -4.64 3.88
N TRP A 258 -4.31 -5.39 2.78
CA TRP A 258 -4.76 -4.86 1.50
C TRP A 258 -6.24 -5.16 1.30
N TYR A 259 -7.04 -4.12 1.10
CA TYR A 259 -8.49 -4.21 1.02
C TYR A 259 -9.01 -3.63 -0.29
N VAL A 260 -9.96 -4.33 -0.87
CA VAL A 260 -10.66 -3.92 -2.09
C VAL A 260 -12.13 -3.74 -1.79
N SER A 261 -12.73 -2.65 -2.27
CA SER A 261 -14.19 -2.47 -2.21
C SER A 261 -14.91 -3.64 -2.90
N GLU A 262 -15.98 -4.16 -2.27
CA GLU A 262 -16.78 -5.24 -2.84
C GLU A 262 -17.34 -4.88 -4.22
N GLU A 263 -17.71 -3.61 -4.41
CA GLU A 263 -18.18 -3.08 -5.69
C GLU A 263 -17.15 -3.28 -6.81
N LEU A 264 -15.87 -2.96 -6.56
CA LEU A 264 -14.81 -3.16 -7.57
C LEU A 264 -14.63 -4.64 -7.88
N ARG A 265 -14.66 -5.53 -6.87
CA ARG A 265 -14.50 -6.98 -7.08
C ARG A 265 -15.64 -7.60 -7.87
N VAL A 266 -16.88 -7.19 -7.64
CA VAL A 266 -18.03 -7.65 -8.44
C VAL A 266 -17.86 -7.26 -9.90
N ASN A 267 -17.43 -6.03 -10.16
CA ASN A 267 -17.25 -5.49 -11.51
C ASN A 267 -16.02 -6.05 -12.26
N GLN A 268 -15.08 -6.67 -11.54
CA GLN A 268 -13.89 -7.30 -12.13
C GLN A 268 -14.11 -8.76 -12.59
N LYS A 269 -15.28 -9.38 -12.35
CA LYS A 269 -15.58 -10.72 -12.89
C LYS A 269 -15.57 -10.67 -14.43
N ARG A 270 -14.42 -10.99 -15.02
CA ARG A 270 -14.26 -11.12 -16.47
C ARG A 270 -14.84 -12.46 -16.91
N GLU A 271 -15.87 -12.43 -17.75
CA GLU A 271 -16.22 -13.61 -18.54
C GLU A 271 -15.07 -13.90 -19.50
N ILE A 272 -14.37 -15.03 -19.28
CA ILE A 272 -13.44 -15.56 -20.26
C ILE A 272 -14.30 -16.21 -21.34
N ILE A 273 -14.55 -15.48 -22.43
CA ILE A 273 -15.14 -16.06 -23.63
C ILE A 273 -14.02 -16.88 -24.30
N ALA A 274 -13.90 -18.14 -23.92
CA ALA A 274 -13.14 -19.09 -24.72
C ALA A 274 -13.85 -19.23 -26.08
N PRO A 275 -13.14 -19.23 -27.22
CA PRO A 275 -13.73 -19.62 -28.50
C PRO A 275 -14.35 -21.01 -28.32
N ALA A 276 -15.58 -21.21 -28.81
CA ALA A 276 -16.21 -22.53 -28.82
C ALA A 276 -15.25 -23.53 -29.50
N ALA A 277 -15.05 -24.68 -28.83
CA ALA A 277 -14.18 -25.75 -29.27
C ALA A 277 -14.54 -26.29 -30.66
#